data_AF-W4RKY5-F1
#
_entry.id   AF-W4RKY5-F1
#
_cell.length_a   1.000
_cell.length_b   1.000
_cell.length_c   1.000
_cell.angle_alpha   90.00
_cell.angle_beta   90.00
_cell.angle_gamma   90.00
#
_symmetry.space_group_name_H-M   'P 1'
#
loop_
_entity.id
_entity.type
_entity.pdbx_description
1 polymer ?
#
loop_
_entity_poly.entity_id
_entity_poly.type
_entity_poly.pdbx_seq_one_letter_code
_entity_poly.pdbx_strand_id
1 'polypeptide(L)'
;MYCATPAHKNRMSRHFDVMMLAITPRWVLQEFNKTPSYARRIKAQVRERLAKYDSISIHPDLNTYGAEDNFEWRQYFLRDDDTSLSKCPYHRMLKFLGIDN
;
A
#
# COMPACT_ATOMS: atom_id res chain seq x y z
N MET A 1 -0.89 6.73 1.10
CA MET A 1 -1.24 6.39 2.50
C MET A 1 -1.02 4.90 2.70
N TYR A 2 -0.68 4.46 3.91
CA TYR A 2 -0.76 3.06 4.28
C TYR A 2 -1.30 2.89 5.72
N CYS A 3 -1.80 1.70 6.01
CA CYS A 3 -2.33 1.28 7.30
C CYS A 3 -1.47 0.16 7.88
N ALA A 4 -1.26 0.20 9.18
CA ALA A 4 -0.67 -0.87 9.98
C ALA A 4 -1.59 -1.22 11.16
N THR A 5 -1.67 -2.50 11.52
CA THR A 5 -2.56 -2.98 12.59
C THR A 5 -2.02 -4.26 13.24
N PRO A 6 -2.53 -4.66 14.41
CA PRO A 6 -2.16 -5.93 15.07
C PRO A 6 -2.54 -7.18 14.27
N ALA A 7 -3.43 -7.03 13.27
CA ALA A 7 -3.89 -8.14 12.45
C ALA A 7 -2.83 -8.64 11.46
N HIS A 8 -1.82 -7.82 11.12
CA HIS A 8 -0.69 -8.27 10.30
C HIS A 8 0.27 -9.06 11.18
N LYS A 9 0.31 -10.38 11.00
CA LYS A 9 1.18 -11.27 11.79
C LYS A 9 2.41 -11.71 10.99
N ASN A 10 2.28 -11.73 9.67
CA ASN A 10 3.31 -12.18 8.75
C ASN A 10 3.99 -11.01 8.00
N ARG A 11 3.25 -9.91 7.76
CA ARG A 11 3.81 -8.64 7.26
C ARG A 11 4.16 -7.71 8.40
N MET A 12 5.31 -7.94 9.02
CA MET A 12 5.82 -7.06 10.08
C MET A 12 6.00 -5.62 9.62
N SER A 13 6.22 -5.39 8.32
CA SER A 13 6.24 -4.06 7.68
C SER A 13 4.91 -3.30 7.76
N ARG A 14 3.81 -4.00 8.09
CA ARG A 14 2.46 -3.48 8.30
C ARG A 14 1.92 -3.79 9.69
N HIS A 15 2.73 -4.31 10.59
CA HIS A 15 2.33 -4.54 11.97
C HIS A 15 2.50 -3.27 12.82
N PHE A 16 1.54 -3.00 13.70
CA PHE A 16 1.64 -2.03 14.78
C PHE A 16 0.68 -2.46 15.90
N ASP A 17 1.01 -2.21 17.17
CA ASP A 17 0.23 -2.67 18.33
C ASP A 17 -1.19 -2.08 18.39
N VAL A 18 -1.42 -1.00 17.63
CA VAL A 18 -2.73 -0.37 17.40
C VAL A 18 -2.92 -0.06 15.92
N MET A 19 -4.10 0.39 15.53
CA MET A 19 -4.29 0.90 14.17
C MET A 19 -3.48 2.19 13.97
N MET A 20 -2.64 2.21 12.94
CA MET A 20 -1.87 3.37 12.51
C MET A 20 -2.16 3.69 11.04
N LEU A 21 -2.36 4.97 10.74
CA LEU A 21 -2.43 5.49 9.38
C LEU A 21 -1.25 6.41 9.11
N ALA A 22 -0.45 6.07 8.10
CA ALA A 22 0.66 6.90 7.65
C ALA A 22 0.29 7.54 6.30
N ILE A 23 0.24 8.86 6.28
CA ILE A 23 -0.16 9.65 5.12
C ILE A 23 1.09 10.32 4.55
N THR A 24 1.51 9.89 3.36
CA THR A 24 2.58 10.53 2.59
C THR A 24 1.94 11.46 1.56
N PRO A 25 2.15 12.79 1.64
CA PRO A 25 1.68 13.71 0.63
C PRO A 25 2.23 13.40 -0.76
N ARG A 26 1.44 13.65 -1.82
CA ARG A 26 1.81 13.34 -3.21
C ARG A 26 3.09 14.05 -3.66
N TRP A 27 3.30 15.31 -3.25
CA TRP A 27 4.47 16.09 -3.62
C TRP A 27 5.78 15.45 -3.15
N VAL A 28 5.77 14.72 -2.02
CA VAL A 28 6.95 13.98 -1.52
C VAL A 28 7.34 12.88 -2.51
N LEU A 29 6.35 12.15 -3.04
CA LEU A 29 6.59 11.10 -4.02
C LEU A 29 6.97 11.67 -5.39
N GLN A 30 6.40 12.80 -5.78
CA GLN A 30 6.82 13.51 -6.99
C GLN A 30 8.29 13.93 -6.90
N GLU A 31 8.68 14.54 -5.78
CA GLU A 31 10.07 14.92 -5.51
C GLU A 31 11.00 13.72 -5.54
N PHE A 32 10.64 12.65 -4.82
CA PHE A 32 11.42 11.42 -4.76
C PHE A 32 11.63 10.76 -6.12
N ASN A 33 10.62 10.82 -7.01
CA ASN A 33 10.70 10.22 -8.34
C ASN A 33 11.33 11.15 -9.40
N LYS A 34 11.71 12.40 -9.07
CA LYS A 34 12.41 13.32 -10.02
C LYS A 34 13.71 12.75 -10.56
N THR A 35 14.40 11.90 -9.80
CA THR A 35 15.63 11.23 -10.23
C THR A 35 15.38 9.72 -10.35
N PRO A 36 15.04 9.21 -11.55
CA PRO A 36 14.59 7.82 -11.72
C PRO A 36 15.62 6.76 -11.29
N SER A 37 16.91 7.00 -11.53
CA SER A 37 17.99 6.08 -11.14
C SER A 37 18.13 5.97 -9.61
N TYR A 38 18.08 7.10 -8.92
CA TYR A 38 18.08 7.16 -7.47
C TYR A 38 16.84 6.48 -6.88
N ALA A 39 15.65 6.83 -7.37
CA ALA A 39 14.40 6.24 -6.91
C ALA A 39 14.38 4.71 -7.11
N ARG A 40 14.87 4.21 -8.26
CA ARG A 40 14.98 2.77 -8.54
C ARG A 40 15.91 2.06 -7.55
N ARG A 41 17.08 2.64 -7.28
CA ARG A 41 18.06 2.07 -6.33
C ARG A 41 17.48 2.00 -4.92
N ILE A 42 16.85 3.07 -4.45
CA ILE A 42 16.22 3.09 -3.11
C ILE A 42 15.07 2.09 -3.04
N LYS A 43 14.20 2.01 -4.05
CA LYS A 43 13.11 1.02 -4.11
C LYS A 43 13.63 -0.41 -4.05
N ALA A 44 14.73 -0.71 -4.77
CA ALA A 44 15.35 -2.04 -4.72
C ALA A 44 15.86 -2.40 -3.32
N GLN A 45 16.55 -1.47 -2.66
CA GLN A 45 17.02 -1.65 -1.28
C GLN A 45 15.87 -1.84 -0.28
N VAL A 46 14.77 -1.08 -0.43
CA VAL A 46 13.57 -1.26 0.39
C VAL A 46 12.98 -2.65 0.19
N ARG A 47 12.85 -3.11 -1.06
CA ARG A 47 12.33 -4.46 -1.36
C ARG A 47 13.20 -5.56 -0.76
N GLU A 48 14.52 -5.42 -0.81
CA GLU A 48 15.44 -6.37 -0.19
C GLU A 48 15.27 -6.43 1.33
N ARG A 49 15.08 -5.27 1.98
CA ARG A 49 14.83 -5.21 3.43
C ARG A 49 13.48 -5.83 3.80
N LEU A 50 12.43 -5.55 3.01
CA LEU A 50 11.12 -6.14 3.23
C LEU A 50 11.16 -7.67 3.13
N ALA A 51 11.87 -8.22 2.13
CA ALA A 51 12.03 -9.66 1.97
C ALA A 51 12.73 -10.36 3.15
N LYS A 52 13.52 -9.62 3.94
CA LYS A 52 14.17 -10.11 5.17
C LYS A 52 13.33 -9.87 6.42
N TYR A 53 12.43 -8.89 6.39
CA TYR A 53 11.67 -8.42 7.55
C TYR A 53 10.28 -9.07 7.65
N ASP A 54 9.62 -9.27 6.52
CA ASP A 54 8.34 -9.96 6.45
C ASP A 54 8.57 -11.47 6.33
N SER A 55 7.68 -12.28 6.91
CA SER A 55 7.74 -13.75 6.81
C SER A 55 7.08 -14.28 5.54
N ILE A 56 6.52 -13.40 4.70
CA ILE A 56 5.83 -13.74 3.45
C ILE A 56 6.32 -12.90 2.27
N SER A 57 6.03 -13.38 1.06
CA SER A 57 6.35 -12.70 -0.20
C SER A 57 5.71 -11.33 -0.31
N ILE A 58 6.30 -10.45 -1.12
CA ILE A 58 5.78 -9.12 -1.40
C ILE A 58 4.35 -9.22 -1.96
N HIS A 59 3.41 -8.46 -1.39
CA HIS A 59 2.03 -8.44 -1.84
C HIS A 59 1.91 -7.96 -3.30
N PRO A 60 1.07 -8.59 -4.15
CA PRO A 60 0.94 -8.24 -5.57
C PRO A 60 0.49 -6.78 -5.81
N ASP A 61 -0.35 -6.23 -4.94
CA ASP A 61 -0.77 -4.82 -5.03
C ASP A 61 0.32 -3.80 -4.64
N LEU A 62 1.48 -4.19 -4.09
CA LEU A 62 2.56 -3.25 -3.72
C LEU A 62 3.29 -2.70 -4.96
N ASN A 63 2.66 -1.73 -5.60
CA ASN A 63 3.05 -1.18 -6.89
C ASN A 63 3.71 0.20 -6.80
N THR A 64 4.29 0.64 -7.91
CA THR A 64 4.91 1.96 -7.99
C THR A 64 3.85 3.06 -8.08
N TYR A 65 4.04 4.13 -7.31
CA TYR A 65 3.23 5.34 -7.39
C TYR A 65 3.23 5.94 -8.81
N GLY A 66 2.05 6.33 -9.30
CA GLY A 66 1.89 7.05 -10.57
C GLY A 66 1.74 6.19 -11.82
N ALA A 67 1.58 4.86 -11.70
CA ALA A 67 1.19 4.03 -12.84
C ALA A 67 -0.32 4.22 -13.14
N GLU A 68 -0.67 4.40 -14.41
CA GLU A 68 -2.05 4.71 -14.86
C GLU A 68 -3.08 3.68 -14.38
N ASP A 69 -2.71 2.41 -14.34
CA ASP A 69 -3.58 1.30 -13.91
C ASP A 69 -3.48 0.97 -12.41
N ASN A 70 -2.70 1.75 -11.64
CA ASN A 70 -2.46 1.47 -10.22
C ASN A 70 -3.35 2.30 -9.31
N PHE A 71 -4.46 1.69 -8.89
CA PHE A 71 -5.31 2.29 -7.88
C PHE A 71 -4.66 2.25 -6.50
N GLU A 72 -4.10 3.38 -6.06
CA GLU A 72 -3.40 3.53 -4.77
C GLU A 72 -4.18 2.99 -3.56
N TRP A 73 -5.51 3.04 -3.60
CA TRP A 73 -6.36 2.56 -2.51
C TRP A 73 -6.16 1.07 -2.19
N ARG A 74 -5.73 0.26 -3.17
CA ARG A 74 -5.40 -1.16 -2.94
C ARG A 74 -4.19 -1.33 -2.03
N GLN A 75 -3.31 -0.33 -1.96
CA GLN A 75 -2.10 -0.34 -1.15
C GLN A 75 -2.30 0.21 0.27
N TYR A 76 -3.45 0.85 0.51
CA TYR A 76 -3.76 1.44 1.81
C TYR A 76 -3.80 0.38 2.91
N PHE A 77 -4.28 -0.83 2.59
CA PHE A 77 -4.27 -1.98 3.50
C PHE A 77 -3.85 -3.22 2.72
N LEU A 78 -2.62 -3.69 2.93
CA LEU A 78 -2.11 -4.92 2.31
C LEU A 78 -2.39 -6.08 3.26
N ARG A 79 -3.17 -7.06 2.81
CA ARG A 79 -3.55 -8.20 3.65
C ARG A 79 -2.34 -9.08 3.94
N ASP A 80 -2.45 -9.91 4.97
CA ASP A 80 -1.41 -10.86 5.39
C ASP A 80 -1.36 -12.13 4.50
N ASP A 81 -2.15 -12.14 3.42
CA ASP A 81 -2.16 -13.11 2.34
C ASP A 81 -1.92 -12.38 1.00
N ASP A 82 -2.16 -13.05 -0.13
CA ASP A 82 -2.04 -12.47 -1.48
C ASP A 82 -3.40 -12.04 -2.05
N THR A 83 -4.44 -11.93 -1.21
CA THR A 83 -5.78 -11.56 -1.67
C THR A 83 -5.94 -10.05 -1.81
N SER A 84 -6.57 -9.64 -2.90
CA SER A 84 -6.88 -8.24 -3.18
C SER A 84 -8.38 -7.97 -3.08
N LEU A 85 -8.74 -6.74 -2.74
CA LEU A 85 -10.12 -6.29 -2.85
C LEU A 85 -10.51 -6.16 -4.33
N SER A 86 -11.55 -6.89 -4.75
CA SER A 86 -12.06 -6.84 -6.12
C SER A 86 -12.77 -5.53 -6.47
N LYS A 87 -13.28 -4.80 -5.47
CA LYS A 87 -14.00 -3.52 -5.63
C LYS A 87 -13.66 -2.57 -4.48
N CYS A 88 -13.78 -1.27 -4.74
CA CYS A 88 -13.62 -0.23 -3.73
C CYS A 88 -14.64 -0.44 -2.60
N PRO A 89 -14.22 -0.48 -1.31
CA PRO A 89 -15.14 -0.72 -0.19
C PRO A 89 -16.19 0.38 -0.04
N TYR A 90 -15.89 1.61 -0.50
CA TYR A 90 -16.82 2.73 -0.45
C TYR A 90 -17.98 2.61 -1.45
N HIS A 91 -17.90 1.77 -2.48
CA HIS A 91 -19.07 1.53 -3.35
C HIS A 91 -20.25 0.96 -2.56
N ARG A 92 -20.01 0.16 -1.50
CA ARG A 92 -21.09 -0.28 -0.62
C ARG A 92 -21.72 0.86 0.18
N MET A 93 -20.90 1.82 0.60
CA MET A 93 -21.35 3.00 1.33
C MET A 93 -22.14 3.95 0.42
N LEU A 94 -21.71 4.16 -0.82
CA LEU A 94 -22.42 5.02 -1.77
C LEU A 94 -23.79 4.42 -2.17
N LYS A 95 -23.88 3.09 -2.38
CA LYS A 95 -25.17 2.39 -2.48
C LYS A 95 -26.06 2.61 -1.27
N PHE A 96 -25.50 2.46 -0.07
CA PHE A 96 -26.24 2.65 1.17
C PHE A 96 -26.76 4.08 1.32
N LEU A 97 -25.99 5.08 0.90
CA LEU A 97 -26.35 6.49 0.95
C LEU A 97 -27.24 6.94 -0.21
N GLY A 98 -27.55 6.07 -1.18
CA GLY A 98 -28.35 6.41 -2.36
C GLY A 98 -27.66 7.40 -3.31
N ILE A 99 -26.33 7.45 -3.30
CA ILE A 99 -25.52 8.39 -4.09
C ILE A 99 -25.00 7.75 -5.40
N ASP A 100 -25.23 6.44 -5.58
CA ASP A 100 -24.89 5.73 -6.81
C ASP A 100 -25.92 6.06 -7.91
N ASN A 101 -25.53 6.91 -8.87
CA ASN A 101 -26.20 7.02 -10.18
C ASN A 101 -25.88 5.81 -11.05
#